data_AF-K2AJW9-F1
#
_entry.id   AF-K2AJW9-F1
#
_cell.length_a   1.000
_cell.length_b   1.000
_cell.length_c   1.000
_cell.angle_alpha   90.00
_cell.angle_beta   90.00
_cell.angle_gamma   90.00
#
_symmetry.space_group_name_H-M   'P 1'
#
loop_
_entity.id
_entity.type
_entity.pdbx_description
1 polymer ?
#
loop_
_entity_poly.entity_id
_entity_poly.type
_entity_poly.pdbx_seq_one_letter_code
_entity_poly.pdbx_strand_id
1 'polypeptide(L)' 'MHVYVHIPFCLKKCAYCDFASTGLDAFSGRPPLDEYFRALTAEIESRAPLMDDTSVSTIYF' A
#
# COMPACT_ATOMS: atom_id res chain seq x y z
N MET A 1 -8.47 -13.63 10.11
CA MET A 1 -8.41 -12.94 8.80
C MET A 1 -7.05 -12.27 8.65
N HIS A 2 -6.40 -12.38 7.49
CA HIS A 2 -5.11 -11.73 7.26
C HIS A 2 -5.26 -10.61 6.24
N VAL A 3 -4.56 -9.49 6.45
CA VAL A 3 -4.58 -8.32 5.55
C VAL A 3 -3.18 -8.08 5.02
N TYR A 4 -3.08 -7.84 3.72
CA TYR A 4 -1.85 -7.36 3.08
C TYR A 4 -2.07 -5.91 2.62
N VAL A 5 -1.14 -5.04 2.96
CA VAL A 5 -1.15 -3.63 2.57
C VAL A 5 0.04 -3.38 1.65
N HIS A 6 -0.21 -3.17 0.36
CA HIS A 6 0.86 -2.95 -0.59
C HIS A 6 1.47 -1.54 -0.46
N ILE A 7 2.79 -1.45 -0.21
CA ILE A 7 3.54 -0.19 -0.22
C ILE A 7 4.31 -0.07 -1.56
N PRO A 8 3.85 0.74 -2.53
CA PRO A 8 4.43 0.79 -3.86
C PRO A 8 5.63 1.75 -3.99
N PHE A 9 6.25 2.17 -2.88
CA PHE A 9 7.32 3.17 -2.88
C PHE A 9 8.64 2.56 -2.47
N CYS A 10 9.72 2.92 -3.17
CA CYS A 10 11.08 2.54 -2.82
C CYS A 10 12.00 3.76 -2.98
N LEU A 11 13.07 3.84 -2.17
CA LEU A 11 14.11 4.88 -2.34
C LEU A 11 14.64 4.89 -3.78
N LYS A 12 14.86 3.70 -4.35
CA LYS A 12 15.29 3.48 -5.73
C LYS A 12 14.74 2.13 -6.21
N LYS A 13 14.31 2.05 -7.47
CA LYS A 13 13.99 0.76 -8.09
C LYS A 13 15.26 0.09 -8.62
N CYS A 14 15.57 -1.11 -8.11
CA CYS A 14 16.74 -1.87 -8.58
C CYS A 14 16.47 -2.42 -9.99
N ALA A 15 17.52 -2.59 -10.79
CA ALA A 15 17.42 -3.10 -12.17
C ALA A 15 16.85 -4.53 -12.26
N TYR A 16 16.96 -5.32 -11.18
CA TYR A 16 16.43 -6.67 -11.06
C TYR A 16 15.08 -6.73 -10.32
N CYS A 17 14.54 -5.59 -9.87
CA CYS A 17 13.36 -5.57 -9.01
C CYS A 17 12.08 -5.72 -9.82
N ASP A 18 11.39 -6.86 -9.63
CA ASP A 18 10.08 -7.16 -10.24
C ASP A 18 8.89 -6.89 -9.30
N PHE A 19 9.16 -6.35 -8.10
CA PHE A 19 8.08 -5.88 -7.24
C PHE A 19 7.35 -4.70 -7.92
N ALA A 20 6.04 -4.63 -7.69
CA ALA A 20 5.16 -3.55 -8.14
C ALA A 20 5.40 -2.23 -7.38
N SER A 21 6.66 -1.81 -7.27
CA SER A 21 7.09 -0.57 -6.65
C SER A 21 7.61 0.45 -7.65
N THR A 22 7.73 1.68 -7.21
CA THR A 22 8.25 2.81 -7.99
C THR A 22 9.32 3.53 -7.17
N GLY A 23 10.45 3.85 -7.82
CA GLY A 23 11.53 4.62 -7.21
C GLY A 23 11.17 6.09 -7.00
N LEU A 24 11.83 6.76 -6.04
CA LEU A 24 11.56 8.18 -5.77
C LEU A 24 11.94 9.12 -6.92
N ASP A 25 12.77 8.66 -7.86
CA ASP A 25 13.10 9.35 -9.09
C ASP A 25 11.85 9.66 -9.94
N ALA A 26 10.85 8.78 -9.93
CA ALA A 26 9.58 9.01 -10.61
C ALA A 26 8.71 10.10 -9.96
N PHE A 27 9.03 10.50 -8.72
CA PHE A 27 8.28 11.46 -7.93
C PHE A 27 9.08 12.72 -7.59
N SER A 28 10.16 13.00 -8.33
CA SER A 28 11.08 14.13 -8.03
C SER A 28 11.56 14.14 -6.57
N GLY A 29 11.77 12.95 -6.01
CA GLY A 29 12.21 12.77 -4.62
C GLY A 29 11.10 12.84 -3.56
N ARG A 30 9.84 13.11 -3.94
CA ARG A 30 8.72 13.31 -3.02
C ARG A 30 7.52 12.42 -3.39
N PRO A 31 7.42 11.21 -2.82
CA PRO A 31 6.28 10.33 -3.11
C PRO A 31 4.99 10.95 -2.55
N PRO A 32 3.83 10.72 -3.19
CA PRO A 32 2.54 11.27 -2.79
C PRO A 32 1.95 10.48 -1.61
N LEU A 33 2.59 10.58 -0.44
CA LEU A 33 2.23 9.79 0.74
C LEU A 33 0.83 10.15 1.26
N ASP A 34 0.46 11.43 1.24
CA ASP A 34 -0.84 11.89 1.71
C ASP A 34 -1.96 11.36 0.81
N GLU A 35 -1.78 11.43 -0.50
CA GLU A 35 -2.72 10.84 -1.47
C GLU A 35 -2.84 9.33 -1.26
N TYR A 36 -1.71 8.66 -1.05
CA TYR A 36 -1.67 7.21 -0.82
C TYR A 36 -2.44 6.81 0.44
N PHE A 37 -2.19 7.48 1.57
CA PHE A 37 -2.91 7.18 2.81
C PHE A 37 -4.41 7.51 2.71
N ARG A 38 -4.78 8.62 2.06
CA ARG A 38 -6.20 8.94 1.80
C ARG A 38 -6.87 7.83 0.98
N ALA A 39 -6.23 7.37 -0.08
CA ALA A 39 -6.76 6.30 -0.94
C ALA A 39 -6.85 4.97 -0.17
N LEU A 40 -5.82 4.61 0.61
CA LEU A 40 -5.79 3.38 1.41
C LEU A 40 -6.91 3.37 2.46
N THR A 41 -7.12 4.48 3.18
CA THR A 41 -8.21 4.59 4.14
C THR A 41 -9.57 4.45 3.48
N ALA A 42 -9.80 5.14 2.35
CA ALA A 42 -11.05 5.03 1.61
C ALA A 42 -11.30 3.60 1.11
N GLU A 43 -10.26 2.90 0.66
CA GLU A 43 -10.36 1.49 0.27
C GLU A 43 -10.76 0.61 1.45
N ILE A 44 -10.10 0.77 2.61
CA ILE A 44 -10.43 0.01 3.83
C ILE A 44 -11.89 0.25 4.23
N GLU A 45 -12.34 1.50 4.26
CA GLU A 45 -13.72 1.86 4.60
C GLU A 45 -14.73 1.27 3.61
N SER A 46 -14.40 1.21 2.32
CA SER A 46 -15.27 0.63 1.30
C SER A 46 -15.36 -0.91 1.37
N ARG A 47 -14.27 -1.57 1.80
CA ARG A 47 -14.17 -3.03 1.86
C ARG A 47 -14.66 -3.60 3.19
N ALA A 48 -14.49 -2.88 4.29
CA ALA A 48 -14.83 -3.35 5.63
C ALA A 48 -16.27 -3.88 5.76
N PRO A 49 -17.32 -3.24 5.19
CA PRO A 49 -18.69 -3.74 5.26
C PRO A 49 -18.94 -5.05 4.51
N LEU A 50 -18.05 -5.44 3.59
CA LEU A 50 -18.15 -6.66 2.80
C LEU A 50 -17.49 -7.87 3.48
N MET A 51 -16.84 -7.66 4.63
CA MET A 51 -16.15 -8.70 5.37
C MET A 51 -17.03 -9.22 6.50
N ASP A 52 -16.89 -10.50 6.82
CA ASP A 52 -17.52 -11.09 8.00
C ASP A 52 -16.97 -10.43 9.27
N ASP A 53 -17.70 -10.52 10.39
CA ASP A 53 -17.33 -9.99 11.72
C ASP A 53 -16.19 -10.81 12.38
N THR A 54 -15.14 -11.06 11.61
CA THR A 54 -13.96 -11.81 12.00
C THR A 54 -12.82 -10.84 12.26
N SER A 55 -12.15 -10.97 13.40
CA SER A 55 -10.99 -10.14 13.72
C SER A 55 -9.81 -10.37 12.77
N VAL A 56 -9.06 -9.28 12.50
CA VAL A 56 -7.79 -9.36 11.77
C VAL A 56 -6.74 -9.97 12.70
N SER A 57 -6.20 -11.12 12.30
CA SER A 57 -5.20 -11.88 13.05
C SER A 57 -3.77 -11.46 12.71
N THR A 58 -3.53 -10.95 11.50
CA THR A 58 -2.19 -10.52 11.07
C THR A 58 -2.29 -9.50 9.95
N ILE A 59 -1.34 -8.54 9.95
CA ILE A 59 -1.18 -7.54 8.89
C ILE A 59 0.23 -7.68 8.31
N TYR A 60 0.32 -7.69 6.98
CA TYR A 60 1.56 -7.74 6.20
C TYR A 60 1.70 -6.46 5.37
N PHE A 61 2.95 -6.09 5.04
CA PHE A 61 3.30 -4.92 4.23
C PHE A 61 4.31 -5.30 3.15
#